data_AF-A0A2C6CJ90-F1
#
_entry.id   AF-A0A2C6CJ90-F1
#
_cell.length_a   1.000
_cell.length_b   1.000
_cell.length_c   1.000
_cell.angle_alpha   90.00
_cell.angle_beta   90.00
_cell.angle_gamma   90.00
#
_symmetry.space_group_name_H-M   'P 1'
#
loop_
_entity.id
_entity.type
_entity.pdbx_description
1 polymer ?
#
loop_
_entity_poly.entity_id
_entity_poly.type
_entity_poly.pdbx_seq_one_letter_code
_entity_poly.pdbx_strand_id
1 'polypeptide(L)'
;MDIWIALIGGGISILLLVLGGLGKAIFEPLFYNFTLRQNYKFEQRKKLKDELALHKGKLLNAAEQLNYRLLGFNSSIGRKWHKIEKNNWFDQNQYYLNSFIYRILLFGHYLNQTENSVLSIDTKIADNEDILYLKFVKSMINIFSDVEIHNELEYKNDDNVSHIFKDDFETLTDFVVGSNKILKFSDFKIVLRDSYDEMEMIIKYLTQINDDDQDVVLNTLRCLHLLILSFLNKYGHEYQITEKDKMNSIYELYGRKIKVKNGFNYYLIKSKLESEVRKLQ
;
A
#
# COMPACT_ATOMS: atom_id res chain seq x y z
N MET A 1 -72.88 -27.53 -28.02
CA MET A 1 -71.72 -27.69 -27.11
C MET A 1 -70.51 -26.92 -27.63
N ASP A 2 -70.33 -26.85 -28.95
CA ASP A 2 -69.13 -26.29 -29.60
C ASP A 2 -68.96 -24.76 -29.47
N ILE A 3 -70.06 -23.99 -29.41
CA ILE A 3 -69.99 -22.52 -29.25
C ILE A 3 -69.40 -22.11 -27.90
N TRP A 4 -69.74 -22.83 -26.83
CA TRP A 4 -69.20 -22.56 -25.49
C TRP A 4 -67.71 -22.87 -25.39
N ILE A 5 -67.27 -23.95 -26.04
CA ILE A 5 -65.86 -24.34 -26.11
C ILE A 5 -65.06 -23.26 -26.87
N ALA A 6 -65.60 -22.75 -27.99
CA ALA A 6 -64.97 -21.68 -28.76
C ALA A 6 -64.85 -20.36 -27.97
N LEU A 7 -65.89 -19.97 -27.21
CA LEU A 7 -65.86 -18.77 -26.37
C LEU A 7 -64.86 -18.87 -25.23
N ILE A 8 -64.78 -20.02 -24.56
CA ILE A 8 -63.80 -20.27 -23.50
C ILE A 8 -62.38 -20.26 -24.06
N GLY A 9 -62.15 -20.93 -25.19
CA GLY A 9 -60.83 -20.94 -25.86
C GLY A 9 -60.39 -19.54 -26.30
N GLY A 10 -61.30 -18.75 -26.88
CA GLY A 10 -61.04 -17.36 -27.26
C GLY A 10 -60.70 -16.47 -26.06
N GLY A 11 -61.46 -16.60 -24.96
CA GLY A 11 -61.20 -15.88 -23.71
C GLY A 11 -59.85 -16.21 -23.09
N ILE A 12 -59.47 -17.50 -23.03
CA ILE A 12 -58.16 -17.95 -22.54
C ILE A 12 -57.03 -17.38 -23.40
N SER A 13 -57.20 -17.35 -24.72
CA SER A 13 -56.18 -16.86 -25.65
C SER A 13 -55.92 -15.36 -25.47
N ILE A 14 -56.97 -14.56 -25.28
CA ILE A 14 -56.87 -13.13 -24.97
C ILE A 14 -56.21 -12.92 -23.60
N LEU A 15 -56.61 -13.70 -22.59
CA LEU A 15 -56.03 -13.61 -21.26
C LEU A 15 -54.52 -13.92 -21.27
N LEU A 16 -54.10 -14.96 -21.99
CA LEU A 16 -52.68 -15.32 -22.15
C LEU A 16 -51.89 -14.24 -22.90
N LEU A 17 -52.48 -13.62 -23.92
CA LEU A 17 -51.87 -12.50 -24.64
C LEU A 17 -51.68 -11.27 -23.73
N VAL A 18 -52.69 -10.93 -22.92
CA VAL A 18 -52.61 -9.79 -21.99
C VAL A 18 -51.63 -10.07 -20.86
N LEU A 19 -51.69 -11.25 -20.23
CA LEU A 19 -50.77 -11.64 -19.17
C LEU A 19 -49.33 -11.78 -19.70
N GLY A 20 -49.15 -12.36 -20.88
CA GLY A 20 -47.86 -12.45 -21.54
C GLY A 20 -47.29 -11.08 -21.92
N GLY A 21 -48.11 -10.19 -22.46
CA GLY A 21 -47.72 -8.83 -22.81
C GLY A 21 -47.37 -7.97 -21.60
N LEU A 22 -48.20 -7.97 -20.56
CA LEU A 22 -47.94 -7.25 -19.30
C LEU A 22 -46.75 -7.83 -18.55
N GLY A 23 -46.66 -9.17 -18.48
CA GLY A 23 -45.51 -9.86 -17.91
C GLY A 23 -44.22 -9.44 -18.61
N LYS A 24 -44.20 -9.48 -19.95
CA LYS A 24 -43.05 -9.06 -20.75
C LYS A 24 -42.69 -7.58 -20.52
N ALA A 25 -43.67 -6.68 -20.54
CA ALA A 25 -43.46 -5.25 -20.32
C ALA A 25 -42.88 -4.90 -18.94
N ILE A 26 -43.19 -5.68 -17.91
CA ILE A 26 -42.67 -5.49 -16.55
C ILE A 26 -41.33 -6.21 -16.35
N PHE A 27 -41.24 -7.49 -16.74
CA PHE A 27 -40.07 -8.32 -16.47
C PHE A 27 -38.89 -7.98 -17.37
N GLU A 28 -39.08 -7.61 -18.64
CA GLU A 28 -37.96 -7.34 -19.54
C GLU A 28 -37.11 -6.14 -19.08
N PRO A 29 -37.67 -4.96 -18.77
CA PRO A 29 -36.86 -3.85 -18.29
C PRO A 29 -36.20 -4.13 -16.95
N LEU A 30 -36.89 -4.83 -16.03
CA LEU A 30 -36.34 -5.21 -14.74
C LEU A 30 -35.16 -6.19 -14.89
N PHE A 31 -35.34 -7.25 -15.67
CA PHE A 31 -34.31 -8.26 -15.92
C PHE A 31 -33.14 -7.67 -16.71
N TYR A 32 -33.42 -6.83 -17.71
CA TYR A 32 -32.40 -6.12 -18.47
C TYR A 32 -31.57 -5.21 -17.57
N ASN A 33 -32.21 -4.37 -16.75
CA ASN A 33 -31.51 -3.48 -15.82
C ASN A 33 -30.71 -4.27 -14.76
N PHE A 34 -31.25 -5.38 -14.27
CA PHE A 34 -30.54 -6.27 -13.36
C PHE A 34 -29.28 -6.85 -14.05
N THR A 35 -29.43 -7.42 -15.24
CA THR A 35 -28.33 -8.00 -16.02
C THR A 35 -27.26 -6.96 -16.33
N LEU A 36 -27.66 -5.76 -16.78
CA LEU A 36 -26.75 -4.65 -17.06
C LEU A 36 -25.96 -4.25 -15.81
N ARG A 37 -26.62 -4.15 -14.65
CA ARG A 37 -25.94 -3.87 -13.37
C ARG A 37 -24.97 -4.97 -12.97
N GLN A 38 -25.32 -6.24 -13.14
CA GLN A 38 -24.41 -7.34 -12.82
C GLN A 38 -23.20 -7.38 -13.76
N ASN A 39 -23.41 -7.19 -15.07
CA ASN A 39 -22.34 -7.12 -16.05
C ASN A 39 -21.39 -5.96 -15.76
N TYR A 40 -21.93 -4.77 -15.49
CA TYR A 40 -21.12 -3.61 -15.10
C TYR A 40 -20.28 -3.91 -13.84
N LYS A 41 -20.89 -4.49 -12.80
CA LYS A 41 -20.16 -4.85 -11.58
C LYS A 41 -19.06 -5.87 -11.84
N PHE A 42 -19.34 -6.88 -12.66
CA PHE A 42 -18.38 -7.90 -13.04
C PHE A 42 -17.21 -7.30 -13.83
N GLU A 43 -17.48 -6.47 -14.83
CA GLU A 43 -16.46 -5.78 -15.64
C GLU A 43 -15.57 -4.88 -14.76
N GLN A 44 -16.15 -4.09 -13.87
CA GLN A 44 -15.39 -3.23 -12.97
C GLN A 44 -14.52 -4.03 -11.99
N ARG A 45 -15.02 -5.14 -11.44
CA ARG A 45 -14.24 -6.04 -10.58
C ARG A 45 -13.10 -6.70 -11.33
N LYS A 46 -13.37 -7.18 -12.54
CA LYS A 46 -12.36 -7.79 -13.38
C LYS A 46 -11.25 -6.78 -13.68
N LYS A 47 -11.61 -5.57 -14.10
CA LYS A 47 -10.67 -4.47 -14.34
C LYS A 47 -9.82 -4.17 -13.10
N LEU A 48 -10.44 -4.10 -11.91
CA LEU A 48 -9.70 -3.92 -10.66
C LEU A 48 -8.66 -5.01 -10.43
N LYS A 49 -9.06 -6.27 -10.57
CA LYS A 49 -8.18 -7.42 -10.33
C LYS A 49 -7.04 -7.49 -11.33
N ASP A 50 -7.32 -7.19 -12.60
CA ASP A 50 -6.32 -7.18 -13.66
C ASP A 50 -5.27 -6.08 -13.40
N GLU A 51 -5.71 -4.86 -13.02
CA GLU A 51 -4.81 -3.75 -12.65
C GLU A 51 -4.00 -4.06 -11.39
N LEU A 52 -4.63 -4.58 -10.32
CA LEU A 52 -3.93 -4.95 -9.09
C LEU A 52 -2.92 -6.07 -9.34
N ALA A 53 -3.28 -7.09 -10.14
CA ALA A 53 -2.40 -8.21 -10.45
C ALA A 53 -1.14 -7.76 -11.21
N LEU A 54 -1.25 -6.77 -12.10
CA LEU A 54 -0.13 -6.24 -12.87
C LEU A 54 0.98 -5.65 -11.98
N HIS A 55 0.59 -5.04 -10.86
CA HIS A 55 1.51 -4.35 -9.95
C HIS A 55 1.86 -5.16 -8.70
N LYS A 56 1.01 -6.10 -8.29
CA LYS A 56 1.16 -6.87 -7.04
C LYS A 56 2.50 -7.56 -6.92
N GLY A 57 2.94 -8.30 -7.95
CA GLY A 57 4.23 -9.01 -7.88
C GLY A 57 5.42 -8.06 -7.72
N LYS A 58 5.40 -6.90 -8.37
CA LYS A 58 6.47 -5.90 -8.25
C LYS A 58 6.49 -5.26 -6.86
N LEU A 59 5.32 -4.92 -6.33
CA LEU A 59 5.19 -4.36 -4.99
C LEU A 59 5.63 -5.37 -3.91
N LEU A 60 5.22 -6.64 -4.01
CA LEU A 60 5.65 -7.69 -3.09
C LEU A 60 7.18 -7.85 -3.07
N ASN A 61 7.81 -7.87 -4.24
CA ASN A 61 9.27 -7.98 -4.34
C ASN A 61 9.99 -6.74 -3.77
N ALA A 62 9.46 -5.54 -3.99
CA ALA A 62 10.02 -4.33 -3.41
C ALA A 62 9.85 -4.28 -1.88
N ALA A 63 8.69 -4.71 -1.38
CA ALA A 63 8.41 -4.86 0.04
C ALA A 63 9.37 -5.85 0.71
N GLU A 64 9.64 -6.99 0.09
CA GLU A 64 10.61 -7.98 0.58
C GLU A 64 12.03 -7.42 0.62
N GLN A 65 12.47 -6.73 -0.45
CA GLN A 65 13.80 -6.10 -0.47
C GLN A 65 13.96 -5.06 0.64
N LEU A 66 12.92 -4.26 0.88
CA LEU A 66 12.92 -3.26 1.95
C LEU A 66 12.85 -3.91 3.33
N ASN A 67 12.06 -4.98 3.51
CA ASN A 67 12.03 -5.81 4.73
C ASN A 67 13.45 -6.25 5.14
N TYR A 68 14.19 -6.90 4.24
CA TYR A 68 15.57 -7.32 4.53
C TYR A 68 16.48 -6.16 4.91
N ARG A 69 16.30 -4.99 4.27
CA ARG A 69 17.07 -3.79 4.62
C ARG A 69 16.70 -3.25 6.00
N LEU A 70 15.41 -3.19 6.35
CA LEU A 70 14.94 -2.73 7.66
C LEU A 70 15.39 -3.66 8.79
N LEU A 71 15.37 -4.98 8.57
CA LEU A 71 15.88 -5.97 9.51
C LEU A 71 17.40 -5.81 9.72
N GLY A 72 18.15 -5.65 8.62
CA GLY A 72 19.58 -5.35 8.66
C GLY A 72 19.86 -4.03 9.38
N PHE A 73 19.07 -2.99 9.13
CA PHE A 73 19.21 -1.69 9.79
C PHE A 73 19.00 -1.76 11.30
N ASN A 74 17.90 -2.35 11.75
CA ASN A 74 17.62 -2.46 13.19
C ASN A 74 18.65 -3.26 13.98
N SER A 75 19.37 -4.19 13.33
CA SER A 75 20.44 -4.97 13.96
C SER A 75 21.82 -4.32 13.88
N SER A 76 22.03 -3.34 12.99
CA SER A 76 23.34 -2.73 12.73
C SER A 76 23.39 -1.21 12.89
N ILE A 77 22.29 -0.57 13.32
CA ILE A 77 22.18 0.88 13.50
C ILE A 77 23.31 1.48 14.36
N GLY A 78 23.73 0.79 15.43
CA GLY A 78 24.85 1.21 16.28
C GLY A 78 26.21 1.27 15.57
N ARG A 79 26.36 0.64 14.39
CA ARG A 79 27.56 0.74 13.54
C ARG A 79 27.63 2.04 12.75
N LYS A 80 26.54 2.81 12.71
CA LYS A 80 26.47 4.15 12.08
C LYS A 80 26.83 4.16 10.59
N TRP A 81 26.63 3.05 9.86
CA TRP A 81 26.90 2.96 8.42
C TRP A 81 26.01 3.87 7.57
N HIS A 82 24.87 4.31 8.10
CA HIS A 82 24.00 5.31 7.51
C HIS A 82 24.40 6.75 7.86
N LYS A 83 25.17 6.98 8.94
CA LYS A 83 25.58 8.31 9.37
C LYS A 83 26.80 8.75 8.57
N ILE A 84 26.55 9.51 7.51
CA ILE A 84 27.57 10.13 6.70
C ILE A 84 27.52 11.64 6.92
N GLU A 85 28.66 12.30 7.09
CA GLU A 85 28.73 13.75 7.14
C GLU A 85 28.38 14.37 5.78
N LYS A 86 27.73 15.54 5.78
CA LYS A 86 27.27 16.20 4.55
C LYS A 86 28.36 16.36 3.50
N ASN A 87 29.57 16.74 3.93
CA ASN A 87 30.72 16.93 3.03
C ASN A 87 31.13 15.64 2.29
N ASN A 88 30.77 14.49 2.85
CA ASN A 88 31.15 13.19 2.31
C ASN A 88 30.00 12.54 1.53
N TRP A 89 28.76 13.07 1.49
CA TRP A 89 27.62 12.37 0.85
C TRP A 89 27.85 11.99 -0.63
N PHE A 90 28.83 12.60 -1.30
CA PHE A 90 29.21 12.31 -2.69
C PHE A 90 30.28 11.21 -2.86
N ASP A 91 30.82 10.66 -1.77
CA ASP A 91 31.88 9.66 -1.83
C ASP A 91 31.36 8.32 -2.37
N GLN A 92 32.14 7.70 -3.26
CA GLN A 92 31.71 6.55 -4.07
C GLN A 92 31.40 5.27 -3.27
N ASN A 93 31.82 5.19 -2.00
CA ASN A 93 31.76 3.96 -1.19
C ASN A 93 30.64 3.94 -0.12
N GLN A 94 29.50 4.57 -0.40
CA GLN A 94 28.35 4.62 0.50
C GLN A 94 27.28 3.58 0.16
N TYR A 95 27.71 2.33 -0.05
CA TYR A 95 26.80 1.26 -0.44
C TYR A 95 25.60 1.16 0.50
N TYR A 96 25.83 1.25 1.82
CA TYR A 96 24.77 1.08 2.81
C TYR A 96 23.65 2.13 2.64
N LEU A 97 24.00 3.41 2.72
CA LEU A 97 23.05 4.53 2.60
C LEU A 97 22.36 4.53 1.24
N ASN A 98 23.12 4.49 0.14
CA ASN A 98 22.58 4.59 -1.22
C ASN A 98 21.59 3.46 -1.52
N SER A 99 21.91 2.25 -1.04
CA SER A 99 21.05 1.10 -1.25
C SER A 99 19.86 1.05 -0.29
N PHE A 100 19.88 1.82 0.81
CA PHE A 100 18.72 2.04 1.65
C PHE A 100 17.76 3.03 0.99
N ILE A 101 18.27 4.18 0.55
CA ILE A 101 17.51 5.19 -0.22
C ILE A 101 16.82 4.51 -1.41
N TYR A 102 17.59 3.81 -2.25
CA TYR A 102 17.06 3.11 -3.42
C TYR A 102 15.87 2.20 -3.10
N ARG A 103 15.94 1.42 -2.01
CA ARG A 103 14.86 0.48 -1.65
C ARG A 103 13.62 1.18 -1.12
N ILE A 104 13.77 2.28 -0.37
CA ILE A 104 12.65 3.10 0.08
C ILE A 104 11.95 3.72 -1.14
N LEU A 105 12.71 4.35 -2.04
CA LEU A 105 12.14 5.00 -3.22
C LEU A 105 11.54 4.00 -4.20
N LEU A 106 12.18 2.85 -4.40
CA LEU A 106 11.63 1.77 -5.25
C LEU A 106 10.33 1.21 -4.69
N PHE A 107 10.26 1.03 -3.37
CA PHE A 107 9.04 0.59 -2.70
C PHE A 107 7.94 1.65 -2.82
N GLY A 108 8.25 2.92 -2.55
CA GLY A 108 7.34 4.05 -2.73
C GLY A 108 6.80 4.17 -4.16
N HIS A 109 7.67 4.01 -5.17
CA HIS A 109 7.28 4.04 -6.57
C HIS A 109 6.19 2.99 -6.88
N TYR A 110 6.37 1.74 -6.45
CA TYR A 110 5.37 0.71 -6.70
C TYR A 110 4.10 0.87 -5.88
N LEU A 111 4.17 1.48 -4.69
CA LEU A 111 2.99 1.88 -3.95
C LEU A 111 2.18 2.94 -4.72
N ASN A 112 2.85 4.00 -5.18
CA ASN A 112 2.22 5.08 -5.98
C ASN A 112 1.62 4.53 -7.28
N GLN A 113 2.36 3.67 -7.98
CA GLN A 113 1.87 3.02 -9.18
C GLN A 113 0.61 2.18 -8.92
N THR A 114 0.57 1.45 -7.80
CA THR A 114 -0.58 0.64 -7.39
C THR A 114 -1.77 1.51 -6.97
N GLU A 115 -1.54 2.62 -6.28
CA GLU A 115 -2.60 3.56 -5.91
C GLU A 115 -3.20 4.23 -7.16
N ASN A 116 -2.34 4.64 -8.11
CA ASN A 116 -2.76 5.35 -9.31
C ASN A 116 -3.52 4.46 -10.31
N SER A 117 -3.18 3.16 -10.41
CA SER A 117 -3.88 2.24 -11.34
C SER A 117 -5.36 2.02 -10.97
N VAL A 118 -5.72 2.22 -9.70
CA VAL A 118 -7.09 1.99 -9.22
C VAL A 118 -7.95 3.26 -9.14
N LEU A 119 -7.40 4.46 -9.39
CA LEU A 119 -8.12 5.73 -9.30
C LEU A 119 -9.33 5.80 -10.25
N SER A 120 -9.23 5.15 -11.42
CA SER A 120 -10.29 5.15 -12.44
C SER A 120 -11.39 4.11 -12.20
N ILE A 121 -11.34 3.38 -11.08
CA ILE A 121 -12.19 2.22 -10.82
C ILE A 121 -13.17 2.54 -9.69
N ASP A 122 -14.46 2.22 -9.89
CA ASP A 122 -15.45 2.29 -8.82
C ASP A 122 -15.14 1.27 -7.72
N THR A 123 -14.40 1.72 -6.71
CA THR A 123 -13.99 0.92 -5.55
C THR A 123 -15.16 0.50 -4.67
N LYS A 124 -16.37 1.04 -4.84
CA LYS A 124 -17.57 0.51 -4.16
C LYS A 124 -17.93 -0.90 -4.61
N ILE A 125 -17.39 -1.34 -5.75
CA ILE A 125 -17.62 -2.66 -6.32
C ILE A 125 -16.48 -3.63 -5.95
N ALA A 126 -15.37 -3.12 -5.39
CA ALA A 126 -14.26 -3.92 -4.92
C ALA A 126 -14.70 -4.93 -3.85
N ASP A 127 -14.06 -6.10 -3.82
CA ASP A 127 -14.28 -7.04 -2.72
C ASP A 127 -13.47 -6.63 -1.48
N ASN A 128 -13.76 -7.27 -0.34
CA ASN A 128 -13.11 -6.92 0.92
C ASN A 128 -11.59 -7.14 0.90
N GLU A 129 -11.11 -8.10 0.09
CA GLU A 129 -9.69 -8.42 -0.06
C GLU A 129 -8.96 -7.33 -0.85
N ASP A 130 -9.55 -6.88 -1.96
CA ASP A 130 -9.04 -5.77 -2.77
C ASP A 130 -9.00 -4.47 -1.95
N ILE A 131 -10.06 -4.20 -1.18
CA ILE A 131 -10.12 -3.04 -0.28
C ILE A 131 -9.03 -3.12 0.79
N LEU A 132 -8.82 -4.30 1.38
CA LEU A 132 -7.80 -4.49 2.41
C LEU A 132 -6.39 -4.28 1.84
N TYR A 133 -6.12 -4.79 0.64
CA TYR A 133 -4.87 -4.59 -0.06
C TYR A 133 -4.58 -3.10 -0.27
N LEU A 134 -5.59 -2.35 -0.74
CA LEU A 134 -5.47 -0.90 -0.94
C LEU A 134 -5.29 -0.12 0.38
N LYS A 135 -5.89 -0.58 1.49
CA LYS A 135 -5.61 0.01 2.81
C LYS A 135 -4.16 -0.16 3.22
N PHE A 136 -3.57 -1.33 2.99
CA PHE A 136 -2.14 -1.55 3.22
C PHE A 136 -1.29 -0.62 2.35
N VAL A 137 -1.58 -0.53 1.04
CA VAL A 137 -0.86 0.36 0.11
C VAL A 137 -0.88 1.81 0.61
N LYS A 138 -2.08 2.34 0.88
CA LYS A 138 -2.25 3.72 1.36
C LYS A 138 -1.54 3.96 2.70
N SER A 139 -1.59 2.99 3.60
CA SER A 139 -0.93 3.11 4.91
C SER A 139 0.59 3.13 4.78
N MET A 140 1.17 2.27 3.93
CA MET A 140 2.61 2.23 3.76
C MET A 140 3.17 3.47 3.05
N ILE A 141 2.40 4.17 2.21
CA ILE A 141 2.76 5.49 1.66
C ILE A 141 2.68 6.55 2.76
N ASN A 142 1.54 6.62 3.46
CA ASN A 142 1.25 7.75 4.34
C ASN A 142 2.02 7.73 5.66
N ILE A 143 2.63 6.61 6.05
CA ILE A 143 3.35 6.51 7.33
C ILE A 143 4.54 7.48 7.44
N PHE A 144 5.14 7.89 6.32
CA PHE A 144 6.25 8.85 6.32
C PHE A 144 5.82 10.30 6.59
N SER A 145 4.53 10.61 6.40
CA SER A 145 3.95 11.95 6.55
C SER A 145 2.98 12.07 7.73
N ASP A 146 2.61 10.96 8.39
CA ASP A 146 1.64 10.99 9.49
C ASP A 146 2.31 11.36 10.83
N VAL A 147 2.31 12.66 11.12
CA VAL A 147 2.86 13.23 12.36
C VAL A 147 2.13 12.76 13.62
N GLU A 148 0.87 12.31 13.52
CA GLU A 148 0.08 11.89 14.69
C GLU A 148 0.64 10.61 15.32
N ILE A 149 1.41 9.82 14.55
CA ILE A 149 2.16 8.67 15.07
C ILE A 149 3.12 9.15 16.17
N HIS A 150 3.66 10.36 16.07
CA HIS A 150 4.72 10.85 16.93
C HIS A 150 4.25 11.65 18.14
N ASN A 151 2.93 11.71 18.41
CA ASN A 151 2.36 12.47 19.54
C ASN A 151 2.91 12.05 20.92
N GLU A 152 3.44 10.83 21.06
CA GLU A 152 4.05 10.33 22.30
C GLU A 152 5.52 10.73 22.46
N LEU A 153 6.15 11.14 21.36
CA LEU A 153 7.44 11.80 21.39
C LEU A 153 7.13 13.29 21.59
N GLU A 154 7.99 14.06 22.25
CA GLU A 154 7.86 15.52 22.37
C GLU A 154 8.14 16.21 21.01
N TYR A 155 7.49 15.70 19.95
CA TYR A 155 7.67 16.10 18.57
C TYR A 155 7.15 17.52 18.39
N LYS A 156 8.02 18.39 17.87
CA LYS A 156 7.63 19.74 17.50
C LYS A 156 7.26 19.74 16.03
N ASN A 157 6.03 20.15 15.72
CA ASN A 157 5.46 20.13 14.37
C ASN A 157 6.22 20.99 13.34
N ASP A 158 7.19 21.80 13.79
CA ASP A 158 8.08 22.64 12.98
C ASP A 158 9.42 21.96 12.61
N ASP A 159 9.68 20.74 13.10
CA ASP A 159 10.86 19.95 12.71
C ASP A 159 10.62 19.20 11.39
N ASN A 160 10.92 19.87 10.28
CA ASN A 160 10.82 19.36 8.91
C ASN A 160 11.85 18.27 8.56
N VAL A 161 12.65 17.80 9.52
CA VAL A 161 13.70 16.80 9.26
C VAL A 161 13.27 15.38 9.59
N SER A 162 12.27 15.24 10.46
CA SER A 162 11.84 13.96 11.03
C SER A 162 10.63 13.33 10.31
N HIS A 163 10.07 14.00 9.30
CA HIS A 163 9.01 13.50 8.44
C HIS A 163 9.26 13.92 6.98
N ILE A 164 8.58 13.25 6.05
CA ILE A 164 8.62 13.59 4.61
C ILE A 164 7.19 13.91 4.20
N PHE A 165 6.94 15.09 3.64
CA PHE A 165 5.62 15.42 3.13
C PHE A 165 5.22 14.47 2.00
N LYS A 166 3.92 14.20 1.86
CA LYS A 166 3.43 13.24 0.88
C LYS A 166 3.86 13.57 -0.55
N ASP A 167 3.70 14.83 -0.95
CA ASP A 167 4.01 15.29 -2.31
C ASP A 167 5.53 15.24 -2.60
N ASP A 168 6.35 15.53 -1.59
CA ASP A 168 7.80 15.37 -1.67
C ASP A 168 8.20 13.90 -1.80
N PHE A 169 7.58 13.01 -1.02
CA PHE A 169 7.82 11.57 -1.12
C PHE A 169 7.43 11.03 -2.50
N GLU A 170 6.28 11.46 -3.05
CA GLU A 170 5.87 11.10 -4.41
C GLU A 170 6.91 11.53 -5.45
N THR A 171 7.35 12.79 -5.39
CA THR A 171 8.39 13.33 -6.28
C THR A 171 9.72 12.56 -6.15
N LEU A 172 10.12 12.23 -4.92
CA LEU A 172 11.34 11.46 -4.67
C LEU A 172 11.29 10.07 -5.32
N THR A 173 10.12 9.45 -5.43
CA THR A 173 9.99 8.12 -6.05
C THR A 173 10.23 8.13 -7.57
N ASP A 174 10.20 9.28 -8.22
CA ASP A 174 10.48 9.38 -9.66
C ASP A 174 11.96 9.18 -9.98
N PHE A 175 12.87 9.40 -9.01
CA PHE A 175 14.31 9.20 -9.19
C PHE A 175 14.72 7.74 -9.41
N VAL A 176 13.84 6.76 -9.15
CA VAL A 176 14.10 5.35 -9.50
C VAL A 176 13.64 5.00 -10.91
N VAL A 177 13.10 5.96 -11.66
CA VAL A 177 12.59 5.79 -13.02
C VAL A 177 13.55 6.47 -14.01
N GLY A 178 14.07 5.71 -14.96
CA GLY A 178 14.82 6.23 -16.11
C GLY A 178 13.94 6.45 -17.33
N SER A 179 14.53 6.46 -18.53
CA SER A 179 13.82 6.53 -19.81
C SER A 179 12.89 5.32 -20.05
N ASN A 180 11.75 5.28 -19.36
CA ASN A 180 10.69 4.26 -19.40
C ASN A 180 11.01 2.91 -18.74
N LYS A 181 11.98 2.85 -17.82
CA LYS A 181 12.23 1.64 -17.02
C LYS A 181 12.67 1.98 -15.61
N ILE A 182 12.40 1.07 -14.69
CA ILE A 182 12.97 1.14 -13.35
C ILE A 182 14.48 0.95 -13.43
N LEU A 183 15.21 1.87 -12.80
CA LEU A 183 16.67 1.83 -12.72
C LEU A 183 17.12 0.66 -11.86
N LYS A 184 18.17 -0.02 -12.31
CA LYS A 184 18.91 -0.94 -11.43
C LYS A 184 19.67 -0.12 -10.40
N PHE A 185 20.03 -0.73 -9.28
CA PHE A 185 20.81 -0.05 -8.25
C PHE A 185 22.12 0.56 -8.76
N SER A 186 22.80 -0.08 -9.72
CA SER A 186 24.02 0.47 -10.35
C SER A 186 23.79 1.82 -11.00
N ASP A 187 22.65 1.96 -11.69
CA ASP A 187 22.30 3.14 -12.49
C ASP A 187 21.73 4.22 -11.56
N PHE A 188 20.93 3.82 -10.56
CA PHE A 188 20.44 4.72 -9.53
C PHE A 188 21.56 5.42 -8.77
N LYS A 189 22.71 4.77 -8.52
CA LYS A 189 23.86 5.43 -7.87
C LYS A 189 24.38 6.63 -8.67
N ILE A 190 24.27 6.59 -10.00
CA ILE A 190 24.67 7.70 -10.87
C ILE A 190 23.67 8.84 -10.69
N VAL A 191 22.38 8.55 -10.76
CA VAL A 191 21.30 9.52 -10.55
C VAL A 191 21.37 10.17 -9.16
N LEU A 192 21.58 9.39 -8.10
CA LEU A 192 21.72 9.90 -6.74
C LEU A 192 22.88 10.89 -6.58
N ARG A 193 23.99 10.65 -7.29
CA ARG A 193 25.15 11.55 -7.28
C ARG A 193 24.85 12.84 -8.05
N ASP A 194 24.17 12.72 -9.19
CA ASP A 194 23.95 13.82 -10.12
C ASP A 194 22.75 14.71 -9.73
N SER A 195 21.84 14.21 -8.88
CA SER A 195 20.62 14.91 -8.40
C SER A 195 20.53 14.94 -6.87
N TYR A 196 21.67 15.24 -6.25
CA TYR A 196 21.82 15.22 -4.80
C TYR A 196 20.97 16.30 -4.11
N ASP A 197 20.95 17.52 -4.64
CA ASP A 197 20.27 18.64 -3.98
C ASP A 197 18.77 18.39 -3.93
N GLU A 198 18.22 17.76 -4.97
CA GLU A 198 16.83 17.33 -5.04
C GLU A 198 16.52 16.14 -4.10
N MET A 199 17.51 15.30 -3.80
CA MET A 199 17.38 14.17 -2.87
C MET A 199 17.90 14.47 -1.46
N GLU A 200 18.27 15.73 -1.16
CA GLU A 200 18.85 16.11 0.13
C GLU A 200 17.95 15.71 1.30
N MET A 201 16.63 15.83 1.13
CA MET A 201 15.62 15.49 2.13
C MET A 201 15.70 14.02 2.56
N ILE A 202 15.66 13.07 1.62
CA ILE A 202 15.72 11.63 1.97
C ILE A 202 17.10 11.23 2.50
N ILE A 203 18.16 11.89 2.01
CA ILE A 203 19.52 11.66 2.52
C ILE A 203 19.62 12.13 3.97
N LYS A 204 19.13 13.33 4.30
CA LYS A 204 19.06 13.85 5.68
C LYS A 204 18.21 12.97 6.57
N TYR A 205 17.01 12.62 6.10
CA TYR A 205 16.06 11.76 6.81
C TYR A 205 16.73 10.47 7.30
N LEU A 206 17.55 9.83 6.46
CA LEU A 206 18.26 8.61 6.83
C LEU A 206 19.57 8.86 7.58
N THR A 207 20.37 9.87 7.24
CA THR A 207 21.70 10.08 7.84
C THR A 207 21.65 10.61 9.27
N GLN A 208 20.54 11.24 9.66
CA GLN A 208 20.38 11.82 10.99
C GLN A 208 19.88 10.84 12.06
N ILE A 209 19.37 9.67 11.66
CA ILE A 209 18.80 8.68 12.57
C ILE A 209 19.80 8.30 13.66
N ASN A 210 19.41 8.51 14.91
CA ASN A 210 20.17 8.10 16.08
C ASN A 210 19.83 6.66 16.47
N ASP A 211 20.81 5.94 17.03
CA ASP A 211 20.55 4.66 17.71
C ASP A 211 19.95 4.94 19.10
N ASP A 212 18.77 5.56 19.09
CA ASP A 212 18.00 5.94 20.26
C ASP A 212 16.55 5.53 20.00
N ASP A 213 15.94 4.86 20.98
CA ASP A 213 14.54 4.47 20.88
C ASP A 213 13.58 5.69 20.93
N GLN A 214 14.05 6.88 21.29
CA GLN A 214 13.29 8.14 21.18
C GLN A 214 13.40 8.79 19.80
N ASP A 215 14.25 8.28 18.90
CA ASP A 215 14.41 8.83 17.57
C ASP A 215 13.13 8.66 16.73
N VAL A 216 12.59 9.78 16.25
CA VAL A 216 11.30 9.86 15.55
C VAL A 216 11.32 8.98 14.29
N VAL A 217 12.33 9.16 13.45
CA VAL A 217 12.48 8.45 12.18
C VAL A 217 12.68 6.96 12.41
N LEU A 218 13.49 6.58 13.42
CA LEU A 218 13.69 5.18 13.76
C LEU A 218 12.37 4.50 14.16
N ASN A 219 11.53 5.20 14.93
CA ASN A 219 10.20 4.71 15.29
C ASN A 219 9.30 4.55 14.05
N THR A 220 9.29 5.51 13.13
CA THR A 220 8.55 5.43 11.85
C THR A 220 8.98 4.20 11.05
N LEU A 221 10.27 3.98 10.89
CA LEU A 221 10.82 2.85 10.12
C LEU A 221 10.52 1.49 10.77
N ARG A 222 10.48 1.42 12.11
CA ARG A 222 10.07 0.21 12.83
C ARG A 222 8.57 -0.07 12.66
N CYS A 223 7.74 0.96 12.70
CA CYS A 223 6.30 0.85 12.44
C CYS A 223 6.02 0.42 10.99
N LEU A 224 6.72 1.02 10.01
CA LEU A 224 6.67 0.61 8.61
C LEU A 224 7.09 -0.85 8.44
N HIS A 225 8.13 -1.29 9.15
CA HIS A 225 8.56 -2.69 9.08
C HIS A 225 7.45 -3.66 9.53
N LEU A 226 6.67 -3.33 10.57
CA LEU A 226 5.53 -4.14 10.99
C LEU A 226 4.40 -4.16 9.94
N LEU A 227 4.14 -3.03 9.27
CA LEU A 227 3.20 -2.97 8.16
C LEU A 227 3.64 -3.87 7.01
N ILE A 228 4.91 -3.78 6.61
CA ILE A 228 5.49 -4.59 5.53
C ILE A 228 5.41 -6.08 5.85
N LEU A 229 5.80 -6.49 7.07
CA LEU A 229 5.74 -7.90 7.47
C LEU A 229 4.30 -8.43 7.46
N SER A 230 3.35 -7.64 7.95
CA SER A 230 1.94 -8.03 7.95
C SER A 230 1.38 -8.11 6.53
N PHE A 231 1.77 -7.18 5.65
CA PHE A 231 1.42 -7.18 4.23
C PHE A 231 1.99 -8.42 3.51
N LEU A 232 3.27 -8.73 3.69
CA LEU A 232 3.90 -9.92 3.09
C LEU A 232 3.30 -11.23 3.62
N ASN A 233 2.97 -11.31 4.92
CA ASN A 233 2.32 -12.49 5.48
C ASN A 233 0.90 -12.70 4.93
N LYS A 234 0.21 -11.62 4.55
CA LYS A 234 -1.14 -11.67 4.00
C LYS A 234 -1.16 -11.95 2.49
N TYR A 235 -0.24 -11.34 1.74
CA TYR A 235 -0.31 -11.27 0.27
C TYR A 235 0.88 -11.88 -0.46
N GLY A 236 1.99 -12.11 0.24
CA GLY A 236 3.24 -12.59 -0.32
C GLY A 236 3.19 -14.07 -0.72
N HIS A 237 4.19 -14.47 -1.49
CA HIS A 237 4.44 -15.88 -1.77
C HIS A 237 4.96 -16.60 -0.53
N GLU A 238 4.90 -17.93 -0.50
CA GLU A 238 5.33 -18.74 0.65
C GLU A 238 6.75 -18.39 1.14
N TYR A 239 7.68 -18.10 0.23
CA TYR A 239 9.06 -17.72 0.58
C TYR A 239 9.21 -16.30 1.16
N GLN A 240 8.19 -15.46 1.04
CA GLN A 240 8.16 -14.08 1.56
C GLN A 240 7.49 -13.99 2.93
N ILE A 241 6.77 -15.04 3.32
CA ILE A 241 6.04 -15.11 4.59
C ILE A 241 7.03 -15.31 5.73
N THR A 242 6.89 -14.50 6.77
CA THR A 242 7.62 -14.64 8.02
C THR A 242 6.88 -15.59 8.95
N GLU A 243 7.56 -16.67 9.33
CA GLU A 243 7.06 -17.67 10.29
C GLU A 243 6.60 -17.03 11.60
N LYS A 244 5.62 -17.67 12.24
CA LYS A 244 4.95 -17.15 13.44
C LYS A 244 5.92 -16.85 14.59
N ASP A 245 6.90 -17.73 14.84
CA ASP A 245 7.85 -17.57 15.95
C ASP A 245 8.83 -16.41 15.70
N LYS A 246 9.26 -16.25 14.45
CA LYS A 246 10.07 -15.10 14.04
C LYS A 246 9.26 -13.80 14.13
N MET A 247 7.99 -13.82 13.73
CA MET A 247 7.10 -12.67 13.87
C MET A 247 6.91 -12.28 15.35
N ASN A 248 6.70 -13.27 16.24
CA ASN A 248 6.60 -13.02 17.68
C ASN A 248 7.88 -12.39 18.24
N SER A 249 9.05 -12.90 17.84
CA SER A 249 10.35 -12.37 18.26
C SER A 249 10.53 -10.90 17.84
N ILE A 250 10.09 -10.55 16.63
CA ILE A 250 10.11 -9.17 16.13
C ILE A 250 9.16 -8.28 16.94
N TYR A 251 7.92 -8.74 17.21
CA TYR A 251 6.98 -7.99 18.05
C TYR A 251 7.48 -7.78 19.48
N GLU A 252 8.14 -8.77 20.09
CA GLU A 252 8.72 -8.62 21.42
C GLU A 252 9.90 -7.66 21.44
N LEU A 253 10.74 -7.69 20.40
CA LEU A 253 11.83 -6.72 20.24
C LEU A 253 11.27 -5.30 20.08
N TYR A 254 10.31 -5.14 19.17
CA TYR A 254 9.73 -3.83 18.85
C TYR A 254 8.81 -3.31 19.94
N GLY A 255 8.10 -4.16 20.68
CA GLY A 255 7.33 -3.76 21.85
C GLY A 255 8.19 -3.14 22.95
N ARG A 256 9.48 -3.47 23.02
CA ARG A 256 10.42 -2.81 23.95
C ARG A 256 10.98 -1.50 23.38
N LYS A 257 11.22 -1.48 22.07
CA LYS A 257 11.98 -0.44 21.37
C LYS A 257 11.14 0.70 20.78
N ILE A 258 9.92 0.43 20.32
CA ILE A 258 9.02 1.45 19.78
C ILE A 258 8.40 2.23 20.95
N LYS A 259 8.55 3.55 20.93
CA LYS A 259 8.03 4.48 21.95
C LYS A 259 6.73 5.17 21.54
N VAL A 260 6.34 5.02 20.27
CA VAL A 260 5.08 5.55 19.70
C VAL A 260 3.97 4.50 19.60
N LYS A 261 3.77 3.70 20.66
CA LYS A 261 2.84 2.56 20.60
C LYS A 261 1.39 3.01 20.42
N ASN A 262 0.94 4.00 21.17
CA ASN A 262 -0.42 4.51 21.08
C ASN A 262 -0.63 5.26 19.76
N GLY A 263 0.35 6.06 19.32
CA GLY A 263 0.32 6.73 18.02
C GLY A 263 0.21 5.74 16.88
N PHE A 264 1.02 4.67 16.88
CA PHE A 264 0.94 3.61 15.88
C PHE A 264 -0.36 2.81 15.97
N ASN A 265 -0.84 2.47 17.18
CA ASN A 265 -2.11 1.77 17.33
C ASN A 265 -3.30 2.61 16.84
N TYR A 266 -3.27 3.93 17.07
CA TYR A 266 -4.26 4.87 16.54
C TYR A 266 -4.18 4.95 15.00
N TYR A 267 -2.96 5.02 14.46
CA TYR A 267 -2.72 4.98 13.02
C TYR A 267 -3.32 3.73 12.36
N LEU A 268 -3.14 2.54 12.98
CA LEU A 268 -3.75 1.31 12.49
C LEU A 268 -5.29 1.36 12.46
N ILE A 269 -5.92 1.97 13.46
CA ILE A 269 -7.38 2.16 13.51
C ILE A 269 -7.84 3.14 12.41
N LYS A 270 -7.16 4.29 12.28
CA LYS A 270 -7.43 5.29 11.22
C LYS A 270 -7.33 4.66 9.82
N SER A 271 -6.35 3.78 9.64
CA SER A 271 -6.12 3.02 8.41
C SER A 271 -6.99 1.78 8.25
N LYS A 272 -7.79 1.41 9.27
CA LYS A 272 -8.65 0.21 9.30
C LYS A 272 -7.88 -1.10 9.07
N LEU A 273 -6.72 -1.21 9.74
CA LEU A 273 -5.76 -2.33 9.69
C LEU A 273 -5.55 -2.98 11.07
N GLU A 274 -6.29 -2.58 12.09
CA GLU A 274 -6.14 -3.06 13.47
C GLU A 274 -6.47 -4.56 13.65
N SER A 275 -7.17 -5.18 12.70
CA SER A 275 -7.42 -6.62 12.66
C SER A 275 -6.26 -7.41 12.04
N GLU A 276 -5.46 -6.78 11.18
CA GLU A 276 -4.41 -7.47 10.41
C GLU A 276 -3.02 -7.25 11.00
N VAL A 277 -2.79 -6.11 11.65
CA VAL A 277 -1.51 -5.76 12.26
C VAL A 277 -1.67 -5.83 13.78
N ARG A 278 -0.86 -6.69 14.42
CA ARG A 278 -0.91 -6.86 15.87
C ARG A 278 -0.54 -5.54 16.56
N LYS A 279 -1.41 -5.09 17.45
CA LYS A 279 -1.17 -3.90 18.27
C LYS A 279 0.05 -4.08 19.16
N LEU A 280 0.79 -3.00 19.34
CA LEU A 280 1.88 -2.95 20.30
C LEU A 280 1.32 -2.80 21.71
N GLN A 281 1.84 -3.62 22.64
CA GLN A 281 1.61 -3.54 24.09
C GLN A 281 2.84 -2.93 24.74
#